data_AF-A0A4R0NI94-F1
#
_entry.id   AF-A0A4R0NI94-F1
#
_cell.length_a   1.000
_cell.length_b   1.000
_cell.length_c   1.000
_cell.angle_alpha   90.00
_cell.angle_beta   90.00
_cell.angle_gamma   90.00
#
_symmetry.space_group_name_H-M   'P 1'
#
loop_
_entity.id
_entity.type
_entity.pdbx_description
1 polymer ?
#
loop_
_entity_poly.entity_id
_entity_poly.type
_entity_poly.pdbx_seq_one_letter_code
_entity_poly.pdbx_strand_id
1 'polypeptide(L)'
;MTVLLFAAGCKKDRITVDQSKQYSQVGHVPMNAYDGGWGLTLQPEGVADLSPGGDIVYRGTYKINGSKLKVTTSQNSGSYTFEIISDTQIREKKYGVILELIE
;
A
#
# COMPACT_ATOMS: atom_id res chain seq x y z
N MET A 1 6.73 45.75 -3.03
CA MET A 1 7.77 44.78 -2.62
C MET A 1 7.09 43.44 -2.47
N THR A 2 7.20 42.59 -3.50
CA THR A 2 6.54 41.29 -3.58
C THR A 2 7.30 40.28 -2.74
N VAL A 3 6.64 39.62 -1.80
CA VAL A 3 7.18 38.44 -1.10
C VAL A 3 6.13 37.32 -1.17
N LEU A 4 6.36 36.40 -2.10
CA LEU A 4 5.69 35.12 -2.38
C LEU A 4 6.84 34.25 -2.90
N LEU A 5 7.08 32.99 -2.53
CA LEU A 5 6.36 31.97 -1.76
C LEU A 5 7.43 31.14 -1.02
N PHE A 6 7.14 30.70 0.20
CA PHE A 6 7.88 29.58 0.79
C PHE A 6 7.47 28.29 0.08
N ALA A 7 8.29 27.84 -0.87
CA ALA A 7 8.19 26.48 -1.38
C ALA A 7 8.71 25.52 -0.31
N ALA A 8 7.85 25.19 0.67
CA ALA A 8 7.99 23.94 1.38
C ALA A 8 7.87 22.84 0.32
N GLY A 9 8.98 22.16 0.03
CA GLY A 9 9.01 21.05 -0.90
C GLY A 9 8.14 19.91 -0.38
N CYS A 10 6.83 19.98 -0.62
CA CYS A 10 5.94 18.83 -0.56
C CYS A 10 6.47 17.86 -1.61
N LYS A 11 7.22 16.84 -1.17
CA LYS A 11 7.48 15.67 -2.01
C LYS A 11 6.10 15.17 -2.41
N LYS A 12 5.72 15.39 -3.67
CA LYS A 12 4.46 14.91 -4.20
C LYS A 12 4.40 13.41 -3.94
N ASP A 13 3.34 12.97 -3.27
CA ASP A 13 3.15 11.55 -3.03
C ASP A 13 3.11 10.82 -4.35
N ARG A 14 3.86 9.71 -4.44
CA ARG A 14 4.01 8.96 -5.70
C ARG A 14 2.73 8.24 -6.11
N ILE A 15 1.83 8.01 -5.16
CA ILE A 15 0.50 7.44 -5.38
C ILE A 15 -0.51 8.46 -4.85
N THR A 16 -1.51 8.78 -5.67
CA THR A 16 -2.74 9.47 -5.24
C THR A 16 -3.86 8.44 -5.16
N VAL A 17 -4.64 8.47 -4.08
CA VAL A 17 -5.75 7.54 -3.81
C VAL A 17 -7.04 8.34 -3.72
N ASP A 18 -7.48 8.84 -4.87
CA ASP A 18 -8.75 9.52 -5.10
C ASP A 18 -9.91 8.53 -5.29
N GLN A 19 -9.57 7.31 -5.73
CA GLN A 19 -10.44 6.15 -5.81
C GLN A 19 -9.76 4.93 -5.17
N SER A 20 -10.55 3.88 -4.91
CA SER A 20 -10.01 2.62 -4.40
C SER A 20 -8.96 2.07 -5.37
N LYS A 21 -7.83 1.60 -4.84
CA LYS A 21 -6.75 0.97 -5.59
C LYS A 21 -6.47 -0.39 -5.02
N GLN A 22 -6.61 -1.44 -5.82
CA GLN A 22 -6.38 -2.80 -5.38
C GLN A 22 -5.09 -3.35 -5.97
N TYR A 23 -4.19 -3.80 -5.11
CA TYR A 23 -2.92 -4.42 -5.46
C TYR A 23 -2.95 -5.91 -5.11
N SER A 24 -2.45 -6.74 -6.02
CA SER A 24 -2.36 -8.20 -5.83
C SER A 24 -0.94 -8.71 -6.08
N GLN A 25 -0.55 -9.75 -5.37
CA GLN A 25 0.75 -10.39 -5.52
C GLN A 25 0.99 -10.88 -6.96
N VAL A 26 2.12 -10.46 -7.53
CA VAL A 26 2.55 -10.92 -8.85
C VAL A 26 2.95 -12.39 -8.82
N GLY A 27 2.40 -13.18 -9.74
CA GLY A 27 2.78 -14.58 -9.93
C GLY A 27 2.32 -15.53 -8.81
N HIS A 28 1.39 -15.10 -7.95
CA HIS A 28 0.81 -15.99 -6.95
C HIS A 28 -0.03 -17.08 -7.60
N VAL A 29 0.19 -18.34 -7.17
CA VAL A 29 -0.61 -19.49 -7.58
C VAL A 29 -1.11 -20.15 -6.29
N PRO A 30 -2.42 -20.10 -5.99
CA PRO A 30 -2.96 -20.69 -4.78
C PRO A 30 -2.70 -22.20 -4.69
N MET A 31 -2.09 -22.64 -3.59
CA MET A 31 -1.90 -24.07 -3.31
C MET A 31 -3.18 -24.74 -2.78
N ASN A 32 -4.05 -23.96 -2.12
CA ASN A 32 -5.33 -24.43 -1.57
C ASN A 32 -6.30 -23.25 -1.38
N ALA A 33 -7.53 -23.53 -0.91
CA ALA A 33 -8.58 -22.53 -0.74
C ALA A 33 -8.26 -21.42 0.28
N TYR A 34 -7.28 -21.63 1.16
CA TYR A 34 -6.86 -20.66 2.17
C TYR A 34 -5.60 -19.90 1.77
N ASP A 35 -5.05 -20.15 0.57
CA ASP A 35 -3.82 -19.53 0.08
C ASP A 35 -4.13 -18.38 -0.90
N GLY A 36 -4.57 -17.23 -0.35
CA GLY A 36 -4.96 -16.06 -1.13
C GLY A 36 -3.80 -15.17 -1.61
N GLY A 37 -2.56 -15.44 -1.19
CA GLY A 37 -1.42 -14.57 -1.48
C GLY A 37 -1.51 -13.19 -0.82
N TRP A 38 -0.57 -12.32 -1.15
CA TRP A 38 -0.58 -10.94 -0.66
C TRP A 38 -1.57 -10.07 -1.43
N GLY A 39 -2.33 -9.26 -0.70
CA GLY A 39 -3.25 -8.28 -1.28
C GLY A 39 -3.27 -7.00 -0.45
N LEU A 40 -3.41 -5.87 -1.11
CA LEU A 40 -3.56 -4.57 -0.45
C LEU A 40 -4.58 -3.72 -1.21
N THR A 41 -5.64 -3.31 -0.53
CA THR A 41 -6.59 -2.32 -1.04
C THR A 41 -6.39 -1.02 -0.30
N LEU A 42 -6.11 0.06 -1.04
CA LEU A 42 -6.07 1.42 -0.51
C LEU A 42 -7.37 2.11 -0.89
N GLN A 43 -8.10 2.58 0.10
CA GLN A 43 -9.34 3.33 -0.12
C GLN A 43 -9.07 4.83 0.04
N PRO A 44 -9.90 5.70 -0.55
CA PRO A 44 -9.89 7.12 -0.20
C PRO A 44 -9.97 7.31 1.32
N GLU A 45 -9.52 8.47 1.79
CA GLU A 45 -9.56 8.84 3.21
C GLU A 45 -8.60 8.07 4.13
N GLY A 46 -7.67 7.29 3.57
CA GLY A 46 -6.56 6.71 4.33
C GLY A 46 -6.86 5.35 4.96
N VAL A 47 -7.92 4.67 4.54
CA VAL A 47 -8.26 3.30 4.97
C VAL A 47 -7.55 2.26 4.10
N ALA A 48 -7.06 1.19 4.72
CA ALA A 48 -6.45 0.07 4.00
C ALA A 48 -6.99 -1.27 4.47
N ASP A 49 -7.16 -2.19 3.52
CA ASP A 49 -7.44 -3.60 3.77
C ASP A 49 -6.24 -4.41 3.26
N LEU A 50 -5.60 -5.17 4.16
CA LEU A 50 -4.38 -5.92 3.88
C LEU A 50 -4.61 -7.41 4.07
N SER A 51 -4.33 -8.21 3.05
CA SER A 51 -4.13 -9.65 3.17
C SER A 51 -2.63 -9.96 3.19
N PRO A 52 -2.04 -10.39 4.31
CA PRO A 52 -0.60 -10.67 4.42
C PRO A 52 -0.22 -12.09 3.98
N GLY A 53 -0.94 -12.66 3.01
CA GLY A 53 -0.90 -14.08 2.68
C GLY A 53 -1.95 -14.84 3.49
N GLY A 54 -2.85 -15.51 2.79
CA GLY A 54 -3.89 -16.35 3.40
C GLY A 54 -5.30 -15.91 3.03
N ASP A 55 -6.28 -16.29 3.86
CA ASP A 55 -7.70 -15.97 3.73
C ASP A 55 -8.19 -14.87 4.69
N ILE A 56 -7.26 -14.25 5.44
CA ILE A 56 -7.58 -13.22 6.43
C ILE A 56 -7.23 -11.83 5.92
N VAL A 57 -8.17 -10.89 6.07
CA VAL A 57 -7.97 -9.47 5.78
C VAL A 57 -7.85 -8.67 7.09
N TYR A 58 -6.82 -7.85 7.18
CA TYR A 58 -6.58 -6.89 8.24
C TYR A 58 -6.97 -5.49 7.79
N ARG A 59 -7.99 -4.94 8.43
CA ARG A 59 -8.37 -3.54 8.24
C ARG A 59 -7.48 -2.63 9.06
N GLY A 60 -7.04 -1.55 8.45
CA GLY A 60 -6.14 -0.57 9.05
C GLY A 60 -6.23 0.79 8.39
N THR A 61 -5.21 1.59 8.63
CA THR A 61 -5.02 2.89 7.98
C THR A 61 -3.68 2.93 7.27
N TYR A 62 -3.50 3.83 6.32
CA TYR A 62 -2.23 4.01 5.64
C TYR A 62 -1.75 5.46 5.60
N LYS A 63 -0.44 5.61 5.43
CA LYS A 63 0.21 6.88 5.13
C LYS A 63 1.20 6.68 3.99
N ILE A 64 1.17 7.59 3.02
CA ILE A 64 2.15 7.67 1.94
C ILE A 64 3.09 8.83 2.27
N ASN A 65 4.39 8.62 2.08
CA ASN A 65 5.40 9.66 2.19
C ASN A 65 6.50 9.40 1.14
N GLY A 66 6.40 10.11 0.02
CA GLY A 66 7.32 9.94 -1.11
C GLY A 66 7.22 8.53 -1.70
N SER A 67 8.28 7.72 -1.56
CA SER A 67 8.34 6.33 -2.06
C SER A 67 7.98 5.28 -1.02
N LYS A 68 7.44 5.66 0.14
CA LYS A 68 7.07 4.74 1.21
C LYS A 68 5.57 4.79 1.46
N LEU A 69 4.98 3.61 1.59
CA LEU A 69 3.60 3.40 2.04
C LEU A 69 3.65 2.59 3.32
N LYS A 70 3.10 3.12 4.42
CA LYS A 70 2.99 2.40 5.69
C LYS A 70 1.54 2.11 5.98
N VAL A 71 1.19 0.84 6.11
CA VAL A 71 -0.12 0.36 6.55
C VAL A 71 -0.02 0.01 8.03
N THR A 72 -0.96 0.49 8.84
CA THR A 72 -1.01 0.26 10.30
C THR A 72 -2.30 -0.50 10.61
N THR A 73 -2.18 -1.70 11.19
CA THR A 73 -3.29 -2.61 11.51
C THR A 73 -3.29 -2.87 13.02
N SER A 74 -4.43 -3.21 13.64
CA SER A 74 -4.41 -3.64 15.05
C SER A 74 -3.93 -5.09 15.21
N GLN A 75 -3.96 -5.86 14.13
CA GLN A 75 -3.52 -7.25 14.06
C GLN A 75 -1.99 -7.36 13.85
N ASN A 76 -1.42 -8.47 14.32
CA ASN A 76 -0.04 -8.93 14.05
C ASN A 76 1.06 -7.87 14.23
N SER A 77 1.11 -7.25 15.42
CA SER A 77 2.18 -6.32 15.85
C SER A 77 2.29 -4.99 15.08
N GLY A 78 1.29 -4.62 14.26
CA GLY A 78 0.90 -3.21 14.17
C GLY A 78 1.18 -2.47 12.88
N SER A 79 2.09 -2.92 12.01
CA SER A 79 2.29 -2.24 10.71
C SER A 79 3.08 -3.02 9.67
N TYR A 80 2.79 -2.72 8.40
CA TYR A 80 3.43 -3.23 7.20
C TYR A 80 3.99 -2.05 6.41
N THR A 81 5.18 -2.21 5.84
CA THR A 81 5.81 -1.16 5.03
C THR A 81 6.01 -1.65 3.61
N PHE A 82 5.60 -0.82 2.67
CA PHE A 82 5.75 -1.02 1.25
C PHE A 82 6.66 0.06 0.67
N GLU A 83 7.49 -0.34 -0.28
CA GLU A 83 8.20 0.56 -1.18
C GLU A 83 7.37 0.75 -2.45
N ILE A 84 7.17 2.01 -2.83
CA ILE A 84 6.45 2.40 -4.04
C ILE A 84 7.44 2.41 -5.21
N ILE A 85 7.35 1.42 -6.08
CA ILE A 85 8.19 1.28 -7.28
C ILE A 85 7.65 2.21 -8.37
N SER A 86 6.34 2.13 -8.64
CA SER A 86 5.57 2.99 -9.55
C SER A 86 4.19 3.29 -8.96
N ASP A 87 3.35 4.01 -9.71
CA ASP A 87 1.93 4.22 -9.41
C ASP A 87 1.07 2.93 -9.43
N THR A 88 1.63 1.88 -10.04
CA THR A 88 0.99 0.59 -10.35
C THR A 88 1.68 -0.58 -9.66
N GLN A 89 2.83 -0.37 -9.02
CA GLN A 89 3.61 -1.46 -8.43
C GLN A 89 4.22 -1.05 -7.09
N ILE A 90 4.07 -1.94 -6.11
CA ILE A 90 4.63 -1.81 -4.76
C ILE A 90 5.36 -3.08 -4.34
N ARG A 91 6.30 -2.95 -3.40
CA ARG A 91 7.04 -4.06 -2.81
C ARG A 91 6.86 -4.08 -1.30
N GLU A 92 6.36 -5.17 -0.74
CA GLU A 92 6.35 -5.41 0.70
C GLU A 92 7.79 -5.59 1.19
N LYS A 93 8.18 -4.87 2.25
CA LYS A 93 9.59 -4.76 2.66
C LYS A 93 10.15 -5.97 3.36
N LYS A 94 9.36 -6.71 4.13
CA LYS A 94 9.86 -7.80 4.98
C LYS A 94 10.21 -9.03 4.17
N TYR A 95 9.35 -9.39 3.22
CA TYR A 95 9.43 -10.61 2.42
C TYR A 95 9.78 -10.34 0.95
N GLY A 96 9.80 -9.07 0.53
CA GLY A 96 10.16 -8.70 -0.84
C GLY A 96 9.07 -9.00 -1.87
N VAL A 97 7.84 -9.24 -1.43
CA VAL A 97 6.71 -9.58 -2.30
C VAL A 97 6.34 -8.37 -3.16
N ILE A 98 6.23 -8.59 -4.47
CA ILE A 98 5.78 -7.57 -5.42
C ILE A 98 4.26 -7.66 -5.56
N LEU A 99 3.58 -6.54 -5.42
CA LEU A 99 2.16 -6.41 -5.72
C LEU A 99 1.97 -5.40 -6.86
N GLU A 100 1.05 -5.72 -7.77
CA GLU A 100 0.68 -4.91 -8.93
C GLU A 100 -0.79 -4.49 -8.84
N LEU A 101 -1.07 -3.27 -9.29
CA LEU A 101 -2.40 -2.71 -9.36
C LEU A 101 -3.24 -3.52 -10.35
N ILE A 102 -4.38 -4.00 -9.91
CA ILE A 102 -5.32 -4.77 -10.74
C ILE A 102 -6.59 -3.98 -11.07
N GLU A 103 -6.95 -3.00 -10.25
CA GLU A 103 -8.08 -2.07 -10.43
C GLU A 103 -7.78 -0.71 -9.77
#